data_AF-A0A0D2GRY8-F1
#
_entry.id   AF-A0A0D2GRY8-F1
#
_cell.length_a   1.000
_cell.length_b   1.000
_cell.length_c   1.000
_cell.angle_alpha   90.00
_cell.angle_beta   90.00
_cell.angle_gamma   90.00
#
_symmetry.space_group_name_H-M   'P 1'
#
loop_
_entity.id
_entity.type
_entity.pdbx_description
1 polymer ?
#
loop_
_entity_poly.entity_id
_entity_poly.type
_entity_poly.pdbx_seq_one_letter_code
_entity_poly.pdbx_strand_id
1 'polypeptide(L)'
;MSKEEGTESNTSSRDSTPGSDAPPNTSKSGSTKKANKVSKPRLTASQKNFNHKDAENKRRTAIRDRFTELSHLVPGALGHERSEQVMLGKTTEFLRNMLLEQRRLEEMAKKQGLTIDDGDRLREDDFGGSKWRARNMEQYEAEKRKKEGGESQQAANQGDEEND
;
A
#
# COMPACT_ATOMS: atom_id res chain seq x y z
N MET A 1 39.61 6.85 36.51
CA MET A 1 39.85 6.51 35.10
C MET A 1 39.05 5.26 34.80
N SER A 2 37.79 5.41 34.41
CA SER A 2 36.94 4.28 34.02
C SER A 2 36.84 4.30 32.50
N LYS A 3 37.35 3.24 31.87
CA LYS A 3 37.38 3.10 30.41
C LYS A 3 36.00 2.76 29.89
N GLU A 4 35.61 3.49 28.85
CA GLU A 4 34.50 3.20 27.96
C GLU A 4 34.85 2.02 27.06
N GLU A 5 33.90 1.12 26.80
CA GLU A 5 33.91 0.30 25.58
C GLU A 5 32.57 0.45 24.88
N GLY A 6 32.61 1.19 23.76
CA GLY A 6 31.52 1.37 22.83
C GLY A 6 31.40 0.17 21.91
N THR A 7 30.19 -0.35 21.80
CA THR A 7 29.81 -1.39 20.84
C THR A 7 29.65 -0.78 19.45
N GLU A 8 30.64 -1.02 18.58
CA GLU A 8 30.56 -0.66 17.17
C GLU A 8 29.59 -1.61 16.44
N SER A 9 28.43 -1.08 16.04
CA SER A 9 27.48 -1.80 15.18
C SER A 9 27.92 -1.65 13.72
N ASN A 10 28.39 -2.77 13.18
CA ASN A 10 28.78 -2.95 11.79
C ASN A 10 27.57 -2.75 10.87
N THR A 11 27.45 -1.57 10.27
CA THR A 11 26.38 -1.25 9.32
C THR A 11 26.73 -1.85 7.96
N SER A 12 26.15 -3.03 7.68
CA SER A 12 26.21 -3.70 6.38
C SER A 12 25.75 -2.77 5.27
N SER A 13 26.72 -2.31 4.48
CA SER A 13 26.52 -1.53 3.27
C SER A 13 26.06 -2.47 2.16
N ARG A 14 24.75 -2.56 1.96
CA ARG A 14 24.17 -3.34 0.86
C ARG A 14 24.29 -2.53 -0.44
N ASP A 15 25.32 -2.87 -1.18
CA ASP A 15 25.61 -2.44 -2.55
C ASP A 15 24.34 -2.58 -3.42
N SER A 16 23.96 -1.51 -4.12
CA SER A 16 22.79 -1.48 -5.01
C SER A 16 23.28 -1.47 -6.46
N THR A 17 23.23 -2.63 -7.11
CA THR A 17 23.41 -2.77 -8.55
C THR A 17 22.13 -2.32 -9.30
N PRO A 18 22.25 -1.56 -10.40
CA PRO A 18 21.11 -1.12 -11.20
C PRO A 18 20.76 -2.20 -12.23
N GLY A 19 19.63 -2.88 -12.03
CA GLY A 19 19.01 -3.74 -13.05
C GLY A 19 18.31 -2.89 -14.11
N SER A 20 18.95 -2.77 -15.27
CA SER A 20 18.37 -2.28 -16.52
C SER A 20 17.64 -3.41 -17.25
N ASP A 21 16.39 -3.19 -17.66
CA ASP A 21 15.87 -3.66 -18.96
C ASP A 21 14.55 -2.96 -19.38
N ALA A 22 14.47 -2.63 -20.68
CA ALA A 22 13.40 -1.92 -21.39
C ALA A 22 12.23 -2.86 -21.81
N PRO A 23 11.10 -2.44 -22.46
CA PRO A 23 10.98 -1.83 -23.82
C PRO A 23 9.80 -0.79 -23.97
N PRO A 24 9.43 -0.20 -25.15
CA PRO A 24 9.74 -0.61 -26.51
C PRO A 24 10.25 0.42 -27.53
N ASN A 25 10.91 -0.19 -28.49
CA ASN A 25 11.41 0.26 -29.78
C ASN A 25 10.29 0.91 -30.63
N THR A 26 10.43 2.21 -30.94
CA THR A 26 9.87 2.79 -32.17
C THR A 26 11.00 3.55 -32.87
N SER A 27 11.30 3.12 -34.09
CA SER A 27 12.47 3.55 -34.82
C SER A 27 12.16 4.72 -35.77
N LYS A 28 13.15 5.62 -35.90
CA LYS A 28 13.44 6.56 -37.00
C LYS A 28 12.50 7.76 -37.21
N SER A 29 13.03 8.96 -36.96
CA SER A 29 13.64 9.78 -38.03
C SER A 29 14.13 11.11 -37.45
N GLY A 30 15.35 11.51 -37.80
CA GLY A 30 15.97 12.73 -37.30
C GLY A 30 15.35 14.01 -37.88
N SER A 31 15.34 15.08 -37.10
CA SER A 31 15.76 16.39 -37.58
C SER A 31 16.10 17.31 -36.41
N THR A 32 17.24 17.94 -36.54
CA THR A 32 17.83 18.97 -35.70
C THR A 32 16.93 20.20 -35.59
N LYS A 33 16.29 20.40 -34.43
CA LYS A 33 15.82 21.73 -34.02
C LYS A 33 16.11 21.97 -32.55
N LYS A 34 16.98 22.96 -32.32
CA LYS A 34 17.36 23.57 -31.04
C LYS A 34 16.14 23.67 -30.11
N ALA A 35 16.09 22.81 -29.12
CA ALA A 35 15.21 22.99 -27.99
C ALA A 35 16.08 23.40 -26.81
N ASN A 36 16.09 24.70 -26.49
CA ASN A 36 16.43 25.20 -25.16
C ASN A 36 15.41 24.62 -24.17
N LYS A 37 15.51 23.31 -23.91
CA LYS A 37 14.92 22.70 -22.74
C LYS A 37 15.99 22.87 -21.69
N VAL A 38 15.81 23.85 -20.81
CA VAL A 38 16.48 23.89 -19.52
C VAL A 38 16.21 22.52 -18.89
N SER A 39 17.14 21.60 -19.07
CA SER A 39 17.05 20.25 -18.54
C SER A 39 17.05 20.43 -17.04
N LYS A 40 15.89 20.19 -16.41
CA LYS A 40 15.76 20.24 -14.95
C LYS A 40 16.96 19.49 -14.35
N PRO A 41 17.78 20.15 -13.53
CA PRO A 41 18.99 19.53 -13.01
C PRO A 41 18.62 18.24 -12.29
N ARG A 42 19.39 17.17 -12.53
CA ARG A 42 19.23 15.90 -11.81
C ARG A 42 19.39 16.20 -10.32
N LEU A 43 18.38 15.84 -9.52
CA LEU A 43 18.39 16.02 -8.06
C LEU A 43 19.68 15.44 -7.48
N THR A 44 20.38 16.23 -6.65
CA THR A 44 21.56 15.76 -5.92
C THR A 44 21.16 14.67 -4.92
N ALA A 45 22.12 13.85 -4.46
CA ALA A 45 21.83 12.81 -3.46
C ALA A 45 21.20 13.40 -2.17
N SER A 46 21.70 14.55 -1.73
CA SER A 46 21.14 15.31 -0.60
C SER A 46 19.70 15.76 -0.86
N GLN A 47 19.44 16.32 -2.05
CA GLN A 47 18.10 16.78 -2.42
C GLN A 47 17.10 15.62 -2.56
N LYS A 48 17.53 14.45 -3.06
CA LYS A 48 16.70 13.24 -3.11
C LYS A 48 16.33 12.78 -1.70
N ASN A 49 17.29 12.75 -0.78
CA ASN A 49 17.04 12.36 0.62
C ASN A 49 16.06 13.32 1.30
N PHE A 50 16.25 14.64 1.12
CA PHE A 50 15.32 15.65 1.62
C PHE A 50 13.91 15.47 1.04
N ASN A 51 13.78 15.35 -0.28
CA ASN A 51 12.48 15.16 -0.94
C ASN A 51 11.80 13.86 -0.51
N HIS A 52 12.56 12.79 -0.28
CA HIS A 52 12.01 11.53 0.21
C HIS A 52 11.42 11.67 1.62
N LYS A 53 12.15 12.32 2.54
CA LYS A 53 11.66 12.61 3.89
C LYS A 53 10.44 13.52 3.88
N ASP A 54 10.46 14.56 3.06
CA ASP A 54 9.35 15.50 2.94
C ASP A 54 8.09 14.84 2.37
N ALA A 55 8.23 14.08 1.27
CA ALA A 55 7.12 13.35 0.67
C ALA A 55 6.50 12.33 1.63
N GLU A 56 7.34 11.62 2.40
CA GLU A 56 6.86 10.66 3.40
C GLU A 56 6.19 11.36 4.59
N ASN A 57 6.74 12.46 5.08
CA ASN A 57 6.08 13.26 6.13
C ASN A 57 4.72 13.77 5.66
N LYS A 58 4.63 14.30 4.43
CA LYS A 58 3.37 14.73 3.83
C LYS A 58 2.38 13.57 3.72
N ARG A 59 2.82 12.40 3.26
CA ARG A 59 2.00 11.18 3.21
C ARG A 59 1.45 10.81 4.59
N ARG A 60 2.32 10.80 5.61
CA ARG A 60 1.91 10.46 7.00
C ARG A 60 0.95 11.49 7.59
N THR A 61 1.17 12.78 7.37
CA THR A 61 0.24 13.83 7.81
C THR A 61 -1.13 13.65 7.17
N ALA A 62 -1.18 13.46 5.85
CA ALA A 62 -2.44 13.22 5.15
C ALA A 62 -3.19 11.98 5.68
N ILE A 63 -2.48 10.90 6.02
CA ILE A 63 -3.11 9.73 6.63
C ILE A 63 -3.70 10.09 8.00
N ARG A 64 -2.96 10.79 8.86
CA ARG A 64 -3.46 11.19 10.19
C ARG A 64 -4.69 12.07 10.10
N ASP A 65 -4.70 13.03 9.18
CA ASP A 65 -5.84 13.92 8.97
C ASP A 65 -7.10 13.11 8.61
N ARG A 66 -6.97 12.05 7.79
CA ARG A 66 -8.07 11.14 7.48
C ARG A 66 -8.55 10.33 8.69
N PHE A 67 -7.65 9.92 9.60
CA PHE A 67 -8.04 9.27 10.84
C PHE A 67 -8.82 10.23 11.77
N THR A 68 -8.45 11.51 11.78
CA THR A 68 -9.19 12.56 12.50
C THR A 68 -10.56 12.84 11.88
N GLU A 69 -10.68 12.89 10.56
CA GLU A 69 -11.99 12.98 9.91
C GLU A 69 -12.88 11.77 10.27
N LEU A 70 -12.30 10.57 10.25
CA LEU A 70 -13.03 9.34 10.53
C LEU A 70 -13.51 9.24 11.99
N SER A 71 -12.76 9.77 12.96
CA SER A 71 -13.19 9.78 14.36
C SER A 71 -14.43 10.62 14.62
N HIS A 72 -14.67 11.67 13.82
CA HIS A 72 -15.88 12.48 13.88
C HIS A 72 -17.10 11.79 13.25
N LEU A 73 -16.90 10.88 12.29
CA LEU A 73 -17.97 10.18 11.59
C LEU A 73 -18.46 8.94 12.35
N VAL A 74 -17.56 8.25 13.05
CA VAL A 74 -17.88 7.00 13.74
C VAL A 74 -18.29 7.28 15.18
N PRO A 75 -19.54 6.99 15.57
CA PRO A 75 -19.99 7.17 16.95
C PRO A 75 -19.10 6.42 17.94
N GLY A 76 -18.64 7.11 18.99
CA GLY A 76 -17.77 6.53 20.01
C GLY A 76 -16.30 6.36 19.61
N ALA A 77 -15.87 6.85 18.44
CA ALA A 77 -14.47 6.84 18.01
C ALA A 77 -13.69 8.13 18.30
N LEU A 78 -14.36 9.20 18.75
CA LEU A 78 -13.73 10.48 19.14
C LEU A 78 -12.61 10.27 20.16
N GLY A 79 -11.45 10.87 19.92
CA GLY A 79 -10.27 10.76 20.78
C GLY A 79 -9.44 9.50 20.56
N HIS A 80 -9.83 8.63 19.62
CA HIS A 80 -9.05 7.44 19.24
C HIS A 80 -8.28 7.62 17.92
N GLU A 81 -8.08 8.85 17.43
CA GLU A 81 -7.41 9.11 16.14
C GLU A 81 -5.98 8.55 16.09
N ARG A 82 -5.33 8.45 17.26
CA ARG A 82 -3.95 7.95 17.38
C ARG A 82 -3.83 6.44 17.55
N SER A 83 -4.93 5.75 17.87
CA SER A 83 -4.92 4.29 18.03
C SER A 83 -5.51 3.66 16.77
N GLU A 84 -4.66 3.48 15.76
CA GLU A 84 -5.10 3.06 14.42
C GLU A 84 -5.93 1.77 14.45
N GLN A 85 -5.48 0.78 15.23
CA GLN A 85 -6.18 -0.50 15.39
C GLN A 85 -7.57 -0.34 16.04
N VAL A 86 -7.67 0.47 17.11
CA VAL A 86 -8.94 0.67 17.82
C VAL A 86 -9.92 1.44 16.94
N MET A 87 -9.44 2.49 16.25
CA MET A 87 -10.25 3.29 15.34
C MET A 87 -10.82 2.43 14.21
N LEU A 88 -9.97 1.64 13.53
CA LEU A 88 -10.42 0.73 12.47
C LEU A 88 -11.38 -0.32 13.00
N GLY A 89 -11.12 -0.90 14.18
CA GLY A 89 -12.03 -1.84 14.84
C GLY A 89 -13.43 -1.26 15.04
N LYS A 90 -13.52 -0.09 15.70
CA LYS A 90 -14.78 0.63 15.93
C LYS A 90 -15.49 0.99 14.62
N THR A 91 -14.73 1.39 13.60
CA THR A 91 -15.29 1.69 12.28
C THR A 91 -15.93 0.46 11.64
N THR A 92 -15.24 -0.68 11.66
CA THR A 92 -15.80 -1.92 11.10
C THR A 92 -17.02 -2.40 11.85
N GLU A 93 -17.06 -2.26 13.18
CA GLU A 93 -18.23 -2.59 13.99
C GLU A 93 -19.42 -1.69 13.65
N PHE A 94 -19.19 -0.37 13.57
CA PHE A 94 -20.20 0.59 13.18
C PHE A 94 -20.79 0.29 11.80
N LEU A 95 -19.94 -0.01 10.80
CA LEU A 95 -20.39 -0.39 9.47
C LEU A 95 -21.24 -1.67 9.50
N ARG A 96 -20.86 -2.70 10.26
CA ARG A 96 -21.69 -3.91 10.41
C ARG A 96 -23.06 -3.58 10.99
N ASN A 97 -23.11 -2.74 12.03
CA ASN A 97 -24.36 -2.35 12.66
C ASN A 97 -25.25 -1.54 11.70
N MET A 98 -24.69 -0.63 10.91
CA MET A 98 -25.43 0.10 9.89
C MET A 98 -26.07 -0.83 8.84
N LEU A 99 -25.36 -1.86 8.41
CA LEU A 99 -25.90 -2.84 7.45
C LEU A 99 -27.02 -3.69 8.04
N LEU A 100 -26.90 -4.08 9.30
CA LEU A 100 -27.97 -4.80 10.01
C LEU A 100 -29.21 -3.93 10.18
N GLU A 101 -29.03 -2.66 10.55
CA GLU A 101 -30.15 -1.72 10.70
C GLU A 101 -30.83 -1.46 9.35
N GLN A 102 -30.07 -1.31 8.27
CA GLN A 102 -30.65 -1.18 6.93
C GLN A 102 -31.54 -2.38 6.58
N ARG A 103 -31.06 -3.62 6.78
CA ARG A 103 -31.87 -4.83 6.53
C ARG A 103 -33.15 -4.87 7.36
N ARG A 104 -33.05 -4.45 8.62
CA ARG A 104 -34.20 -4.35 9.52
C ARG A 104 -35.22 -3.34 9.01
N LEU A 105 -34.77 -2.16 8.57
CA LEU A 105 -35.61 -1.12 8.00
C LEU A 105 -36.27 -1.58 6.68
N GLU A 106 -35.54 -2.28 5.82
CA GLU A 106 -36.08 -2.89 4.60
C GLU A 106 -37.20 -3.89 4.92
N GLU A 107 -37.00 -4.74 5.92
CA GLU A 107 -38.01 -5.71 6.35
C GLU A 107 -39.26 -5.01 6.92
N MET A 108 -39.08 -3.93 7.69
CA MET A 108 -40.18 -3.12 8.20
C MET A 108 -40.96 -2.43 7.08
N ALA A 109 -40.27 -1.83 6.12
CA ALA A 109 -40.87 -1.20 4.96
C ALA A 109 -41.69 -2.21 4.14
N LYS A 110 -41.13 -3.40 3.91
CA LYS A 110 -41.83 -4.50 3.22
C LYS A 110 -43.10 -4.93 3.96
N LYS A 111 -43.06 -5.03 5.29
CA LYS A 111 -44.25 -5.34 6.12
C LYS A 111 -45.32 -4.27 6.01
N GLN A 112 -44.93 -3.01 5.80
CA GLN A 112 -45.83 -1.89 5.59
C GLN A 112 -46.30 -1.74 4.14
N GLY A 113 -45.85 -2.61 3.21
CA GLY A 113 -46.22 -2.57 1.80
C GLY A 113 -45.49 -1.50 0.99
N LEU A 114 -44.43 -0.90 1.53
CA LEU A 114 -43.56 0.01 0.81
C LEU A 114 -42.63 -0.78 -0.11
N THR A 115 -42.52 -0.34 -1.37
CA THR A 115 -41.58 -0.91 -2.33
C THR A 115 -40.26 -0.16 -2.25
N ILE A 116 -39.16 -0.91 -2.14
CA ILE A 116 -37.79 -0.38 -2.19
C ILE A 116 -37.22 -0.80 -3.54
N ASP A 117 -36.60 0.13 -4.26
CA ASP A 117 -35.98 -0.18 -5.55
C ASP A 117 -34.83 -1.18 -5.37
N ASP A 118 -34.72 -2.14 -6.28
CA ASP A 118 -33.67 -3.17 -6.20
C ASP A 118 -32.27 -2.58 -6.37
N GLY A 119 -32.13 -1.38 -6.96
CA GLY A 119 -30.87 -0.64 -7.06
C GLY A 119 -30.40 -0.05 -5.73
N ASP A 120 -31.32 0.26 -4.82
CA ASP A 120 -31.01 0.82 -3.48
C ASP A 120 -30.79 -0.27 -2.43
N ARG A 121 -31.11 -1.52 -2.78
CA ARG A 121 -31.01 -2.66 -1.89
C ARG A 121 -29.58 -3.16 -1.82
N LEU A 122 -29.00 -3.13 -0.63
CA LEU A 122 -27.65 -3.64 -0.44
C LEU A 122 -27.61 -5.17 -0.44
N ARG A 123 -26.84 -5.73 -1.38
CA ARG A 123 -26.66 -7.17 -1.53
C ARG A 123 -25.42 -7.62 -0.75
N GLU A 124 -25.43 -8.87 -0.33
CA GLU A 124 -24.29 -9.49 0.36
C GLU A 124 -23.00 -9.46 -0.48
N ASP A 125 -23.14 -9.48 -1.81
CA ASP A 125 -22.00 -9.47 -2.73
C ASP A 125 -21.33 -8.08 -2.85
N ASP A 126 -22.00 -6.99 -2.44
CA ASP A 126 -21.51 -5.62 -2.68
C ASP A 126 -20.31 -5.23 -1.78
N PHE A 127 -20.16 -5.85 -0.61
CA PHE A 127 -19.01 -5.62 0.32
C PHE A 127 -17.94 -6.68 0.24
N GLY A 128 -17.85 -7.34 -0.90
CA GLY A 128 -16.84 -8.34 -1.11
C GLY A 128 -17.17 -9.68 -0.45
N GLY A 129 -18.40 -10.16 -0.70
CA GLY A 129 -18.86 -11.51 -0.32
C GLY A 129 -18.00 -12.64 -0.90
N SER A 130 -18.50 -13.88 -0.88
CA SER A 130 -17.73 -15.09 -1.27
C SER A 130 -17.07 -15.03 -2.66
N LYS A 131 -17.56 -14.15 -3.53
CA LYS A 131 -17.07 -13.92 -4.89
C LYS A 131 -16.02 -12.81 -5.01
N TRP A 132 -15.73 -12.08 -3.94
CA TRP A 132 -14.71 -11.03 -3.97
C TRP A 132 -13.33 -11.61 -4.22
N ARG A 133 -12.63 -10.98 -5.15
CA ARG A 133 -11.26 -11.33 -5.50
C ARG A 133 -10.48 -10.02 -5.60
N ALA A 134 -9.38 -9.94 -4.87
CA ALA A 134 -8.46 -8.84 -5.03
C ALA A 134 -7.82 -8.94 -6.42
N ARG A 135 -8.08 -7.93 -7.26
CA ARG A 135 -7.72 -7.89 -8.70
C ARG A 135 -6.26 -8.22 -9.01
N ASN A 136 -5.36 -8.03 -8.04
CA ASN A 136 -3.91 -8.19 -8.20
C ASN A 136 -3.26 -9.17 -7.20
N MET A 137 -4.04 -9.89 -6.37
CA MET A 137 -3.45 -10.79 -5.36
C MET A 137 -2.78 -12.01 -6.00
N GLU A 138 -3.36 -12.55 -7.07
CA GLU A 138 -2.81 -13.71 -7.77
C GLU A 138 -1.44 -13.40 -8.42
N GLN A 139 -1.28 -12.19 -8.94
CA GLN A 139 0.00 -11.71 -9.48
C GLN A 139 1.04 -11.56 -8.38
N TYR A 140 0.65 -10.99 -7.24
CA TYR A 140 1.53 -10.88 -6.07
C TYR A 140 1.95 -12.24 -5.52
N GLU A 141 1.03 -13.20 -5.42
CA GLU A 141 1.33 -14.56 -4.99
C GLU A 141 2.22 -15.31 -6.00
N ALA A 142 2.02 -15.11 -7.31
CA ALA A 142 2.85 -15.69 -8.36
C ALA A 142 4.27 -15.09 -8.38
N GLU A 143 4.41 -13.78 -8.23
CA GLU A 143 5.70 -13.09 -8.11
C GLU A 143 6.45 -13.53 -6.86
N LYS A 144 5.73 -13.65 -5.73
CA LYS A 144 6.30 -14.17 -4.48
C LYS A 144 6.81 -15.60 -4.64
N ARG A 145 6.02 -16.51 -5.23
CA ARG A 145 6.42 -17.90 -5.49
C ARG A 145 7.61 -17.99 -6.45
N LYS A 146 7.67 -17.14 -7.48
CA LYS A 146 8.83 -17.05 -8.39
C LYS A 146 10.09 -16.57 -7.67
N LYS A 147 9.94 -15.60 -6.77
CA LYS A 147 11.05 -15.07 -5.97
C LYS A 147 11.59 -16.12 -4.99
N GLU A 148 10.70 -16.84 -4.30
CA GLU A 148 11.07 -17.94 -3.39
C GLU A 148 11.73 -19.12 -4.14
N GLY A 149 11.26 -19.43 -5.35
CA GLY A 149 11.88 -20.42 -6.23
C GLY A 149 13.26 -20.01 -6.75
N GLY A 150 13.48 -18.72 -7.03
CA GLY A 150 14.77 -18.18 -7.44
C GLY A 150 15.81 -18.18 -6.31
N GLU A 151 15.40 -17.85 -5.08
CA GLU A 151 16.27 -17.92 -3.89
C GLU A 151 16.70 -19.36 -3.58
N SER A 152 15.82 -20.34 -3.81
CA SER A 152 16.11 -21.77 -3.61
C SER A 152 17.10 -22.32 -4.66
N GLN A 153 17.03 -21.86 -5.91
CA GLN A 153 17.98 -22.26 -6.96
C GLN A 153 19.34 -21.59 -6.82
N GLN A 154 19.40 -20.36 -6.30
CA GLN A 154 20.65 -19.64 -6.07
C GLN A 154 21.44 -20.21 -4.88
N ALA A 155 20.75 -20.73 -3.86
CA ALA A 155 21.37 -21.46 -2.73
C ALA A 155 21.91 -22.84 -3.12
N ALA A 156 21.24 -23.55 -4.05
CA ALA A 156 21.72 -24.84 -4.55
C ALA A 156 22.97 -24.70 -5.45
N ASN A 157 23.11 -23.58 -6.18
CA ASN A 157 24.21 -23.36 -7.11
C ASN A 157 25.49 -22.76 -6.47
N GLN A 158 25.47 -22.44 -5.17
CA GLN A 158 26.66 -21.99 -4.42
C GLN A 158 27.30 -23.10 -3.58
N GLY A 159 26.72 -24.31 -3.55
CA GLY A 159 27.22 -25.44 -2.75
C GLY A 159 28.26 -26.34 -3.42
N ASP A 160 28.50 -26.17 -4.74
CA ASP A 160 29.32 -27.09 -5.54
C ASP A 160 30.71 -26.54 -5.93
N GLU A 161 31.14 -25.36 -5.45
CA GLU A 161 32.45 -24.76 -5.79
C GLU A 161 33.51 -24.76 -4.65
N GLU A 162 33.26 -25.42 -3.52
CA GLU A 162 34.26 -25.63 -2.46
C GLU A 162 34.56 -27.12 -2.22
N ASN A 163 35.03 -27.84 -3.24
CA ASN A 163 35.89 -29.01 -3.02
C ASN A 163 36.61 -29.44 -4.31
N ASP A 164 37.77 -28.84 -4.59
CA ASP A 164 38.86 -29.49 -5.34
C ASP A 164 40.21 -28.94 -4.86
#